data_AF-A0A7S3SNU8-F1
#
_entry.id   AF-A0A7S3SNU8-F1
#
_cell.length_a   1.000
_cell.length_b   1.000
_cell.length_c   1.000
_cell.angle_alpha   90.00
_cell.angle_beta   90.00
_cell.angle_gamma   90.00
#
_symmetry.space_group_name_H-M   'P 1'
#
loop_
_entity.id
_entity.type
_entity.pdbx_description
1 polymer ?
#
loop_
_entity_poly.entity_id
_entity_poly.type
_entity_poly.pdbx_seq_one_letter_code
_entity_poly.pdbx_strand_id
1 'polypeptide(L)'
;RERVVAAVGGVSSFGFSGTIAHCILGAEATAHGQGARDEPHFHRRAFRWNSSTAMAQHVEAAEGRTALRSPAAGALLALVRDHAIRGRCVFPAAGYLEMARTASCAADALTAAATLRGVRFLRPLLLDAAEGLWIACEVVAASGRVEITSGRDGAEERALHSACELVGALAPAAVSKPALPRLRAIAGSAVCTAALYAAFREAGLEYGPTYQTLGGAWAGDGGSFSVARLRRPPGTSQGVLIHPADLDGALQLTSLLSPSSGGGGGGGGGG
;
A
#
# COMPACT_ATOMS: atom_id res chain seq x y z
N ARG A 1 -11.58 -46.70 43.82
CA ARG A 1 -11.86 -45.50 43.00
C ARG A 1 -10.83 -45.48 41.87
N GLU A 2 -11.17 -46.10 40.74
CA GLU A 2 -10.30 -46.17 39.55
C GLU A 2 -10.26 -44.81 38.84
N ARG A 3 -9.07 -44.40 38.39
CA ARG A 3 -8.89 -43.19 37.58
C ARG A 3 -9.21 -43.51 36.13
N VAL A 4 -10.15 -42.76 35.55
CA VAL A 4 -10.37 -42.69 34.10
C VAL A 4 -9.09 -42.18 33.44
N VAL A 5 -8.52 -42.94 32.52
CA VAL A 5 -7.33 -42.50 31.77
C VAL A 5 -7.79 -41.49 30.72
N ALA A 6 -7.45 -40.22 30.92
CA ALA A 6 -7.65 -39.17 29.91
C ALA A 6 -6.70 -39.44 28.73
N ALA A 7 -7.22 -39.41 27.50
CA ALA A 7 -6.36 -39.44 26.32
C ALA A 7 -5.72 -38.06 26.16
N VAL A 8 -4.39 -38.02 26.21
CA VAL A 8 -3.61 -36.80 26.06
C VAL A 8 -2.80 -36.90 24.77
N GLY A 9 -2.94 -35.90 23.90
CA GLY A 9 -2.20 -35.80 22.65
C GLY A 9 -1.60 -34.41 22.49
N GLY A 10 -0.37 -34.35 21.98
CA GLY A 10 0.33 -33.10 21.70
C GLY A 10 0.54 -32.89 20.20
N VAL A 11 0.47 -31.65 19.74
CA VAL A 11 0.84 -31.26 18.37
C VAL A 11 1.76 -30.04 18.41
N SER A 12 2.82 -30.11 17.60
CA SER A 12 3.83 -29.07 17.42
C SER A 12 3.72 -28.41 16.06
N SER A 13 3.89 -27.09 16.02
CA SER A 13 4.09 -26.32 14.78
C SER A 13 5.57 -25.95 14.63
N PHE A 14 6.13 -26.09 13.43
CA PHE A 14 7.54 -25.84 13.11
C PHE A 14 7.68 -24.83 11.97
N GLY A 15 8.71 -23.98 12.03
CA GLY A 15 9.15 -23.14 10.92
C GLY A 15 10.67 -23.15 10.77
N PHE A 16 11.23 -22.19 10.01
CA PHE A 16 12.59 -22.26 9.44
C PHE A 16 13.77 -22.25 10.46
N SER A 17 13.52 -22.41 11.75
CA SER A 17 14.57 -22.64 12.77
C SER A 17 14.11 -23.52 13.95
N GLY A 18 13.02 -24.30 13.81
CA GLY A 18 12.53 -25.23 14.85
C GLY A 18 11.09 -24.98 15.30
N THR A 19 10.71 -25.57 16.45
CA THR A 19 9.33 -25.55 16.97
C THR A 19 8.93 -24.16 17.46
N ILE A 20 7.85 -23.61 16.92
CA ILE A 20 7.40 -22.24 17.22
C ILE A 20 6.25 -22.25 18.24
N ALA A 21 5.45 -23.32 18.27
CA ALA A 21 4.42 -23.51 19.29
C ALA A 21 4.13 -25.00 19.50
N HIS A 22 3.79 -25.37 20.73
CA HIS A 22 3.33 -26.70 21.09
C HIS A 22 2.08 -26.58 21.96
N CYS A 23 1.04 -27.36 21.65
CA CYS A 23 -0.18 -27.43 22.45
C CYS A 23 -0.45 -28.89 22.82
N ILE A 24 -0.79 -29.10 24.09
CA ILE A 24 -1.23 -30.39 24.61
C ILE A 24 -2.72 -30.28 24.85
N LEU A 25 -3.48 -31.19 24.23
CA LEU A 25 -4.93 -31.28 24.40
C LEU A 25 -5.23 -32.56 25.19
N GLY A 26 -6.02 -32.38 26.26
CA GLY A 26 -6.62 -33.48 27.00
C GLY A 26 -8.13 -33.48 26.74
N ALA A 27 -8.69 -34.64 26.45
CA ALA A 27 -10.14 -34.83 26.39
C ALA A 27 -10.58 -35.90 27.39
N GLU A 28 -11.65 -35.63 28.13
CA GLU A 28 -12.38 -36.67 28.86
C GLU A 28 -13.21 -37.49 27.86
N ALA A 29 -13.12 -38.81 27.96
CA ALA A 29 -13.78 -39.72 27.05
C ALA A 29 -15.31 -39.59 27.16
N THR A 30 -15.91 -38.81 26.26
CA THR A 30 -17.34 -38.92 25.99
C THR A 30 -17.55 -40.03 24.98
N ALA A 31 -18.49 -40.93 25.29
CA ALA A 31 -18.78 -42.12 24.51
C ALA A 31 -18.99 -41.76 23.03
N HIS A 32 -18.22 -42.40 22.16
CA HIS A 32 -18.20 -42.12 20.72
C HIS A 32 -19.56 -42.44 20.08
N GLY A 33 -20.26 -41.43 19.58
CA GLY A 33 -21.23 -41.62 18.51
C GLY A 33 -20.49 -42.02 17.24
N GLN A 34 -20.88 -43.15 16.63
CA GLN A 34 -20.37 -43.59 15.33
C GLN A 34 -20.91 -42.66 14.22
N GLY A 35 -20.32 -41.47 14.09
CA GLY A 35 -20.44 -40.65 12.90
C GLY A 35 -19.49 -41.18 11.83
N ALA A 36 -20.02 -41.48 10.65
CA ALA A 36 -19.23 -41.90 9.49
C ALA A 36 -18.03 -40.95 9.29
N ARG A 37 -16.82 -41.53 9.26
CA ARG A 37 -15.61 -40.79 8.95
C ARG A 37 -15.59 -40.54 7.44
N ASP A 38 -16.10 -39.40 7.02
CA ASP A 38 -15.82 -38.92 5.66
C ASP A 38 -14.31 -38.76 5.54
N GLU A 39 -13.72 -39.52 4.62
CA GLU A 39 -12.30 -39.52 4.36
C GLU A 39 -11.92 -38.13 3.81
N PRO A 40 -10.94 -37.42 4.39
CA PRO A 40 -10.56 -36.10 3.90
C PRO A 40 -10.02 -36.22 2.47
N HIS A 41 -10.82 -35.81 1.49
CA HIS A 41 -10.41 -35.79 0.09
C HIS A 41 -9.50 -34.59 -0.19
N PHE A 42 -8.22 -34.86 -0.43
CA PHE A 42 -7.25 -33.84 -0.83
C PHE A 42 -7.46 -33.43 -2.28
N HIS A 43 -8.07 -32.27 -2.50
CA HIS A 43 -8.16 -31.69 -3.83
C HIS A 43 -6.88 -30.90 -4.15
N ARG A 44 -5.86 -31.57 -4.72
CA ARG A 44 -4.65 -30.90 -5.21
C ARG A 44 -5.03 -29.97 -6.37
N ARG A 45 -4.96 -28.67 -6.15
CA ARG A 45 -5.05 -27.66 -7.21
C ARG A 45 -3.67 -27.07 -7.45
N ALA A 46 -3.20 -27.14 -8.69
CA ALA A 46 -2.02 -26.40 -9.11
C ALA A 46 -2.40 -24.92 -9.23
N PHE A 47 -1.74 -24.07 -8.46
CA PHE A 47 -1.82 -22.62 -8.63
C PHE A 47 -0.58 -22.18 -9.40
N ARG A 48 -0.76 -21.35 -10.43
CA ARG A 48 0.39 -20.72 -11.08
C ARG A 48 1.05 -19.80 -10.05
N TRP A 49 2.31 -20.07 -9.75
CA TRP A 49 3.16 -19.14 -9.04
C TRP A 49 3.42 -17.96 -9.98
N ASN A 50 2.87 -16.78 -9.67
CA ASN A 50 3.30 -15.54 -10.31
C ASN A 50 4.17 -14.77 -9.31
N SER A 51 5.30 -14.27 -9.78
CA SER A 51 6.11 -13.26 -9.08
C SER A 51 5.86 -11.87 -9.65
N SER A 52 5.07 -11.77 -10.72
CA SER A 52 4.74 -10.53 -11.40
C SER A 52 3.53 -9.85 -10.76
N THR A 53 3.69 -8.57 -10.45
CA THR A 53 2.63 -7.72 -9.88
C THR A 53 2.05 -6.84 -10.98
N ALA A 54 0.91 -6.19 -10.72
CA ALA A 54 0.38 -5.19 -11.64
C ALA A 54 1.40 -4.07 -11.98
N MET A 55 2.36 -3.81 -11.09
CA MET A 55 3.39 -2.78 -11.20
C MET A 55 4.72 -3.31 -11.77
N ALA A 56 4.91 -4.63 -11.80
CA ALA A 56 6.16 -5.29 -12.17
C ALA A 56 5.90 -6.53 -13.05
N GLN A 57 5.29 -6.33 -14.22
CA GLN A 57 4.99 -7.45 -15.12
C GLN A 57 6.25 -8.03 -15.78
N HIS A 58 7.22 -7.17 -16.09
CA HIS A 58 8.52 -7.54 -16.63
C HIS A 58 9.60 -6.94 -15.74
N VAL A 59 10.62 -7.75 -15.45
CA VAL A 59 11.78 -7.35 -14.64
C VAL A 59 13.03 -7.62 -15.47
N GLU A 60 13.82 -6.58 -15.69
CA GLU A 60 15.11 -6.66 -16.36
C GLU A 60 16.18 -6.23 -15.36
N ALA A 61 17.03 -7.15 -14.95
CA ALA A 61 18.19 -6.87 -14.12
C ALA A 61 19.45 -6.97 -14.97
N ALA A 62 20.26 -5.91 -14.94
CA ALA A 62 21.61 -5.86 -15.47
C ALA A 62 22.56 -5.41 -14.36
N GLU A 63 23.87 -5.56 -14.56
CA GLU A 63 24.86 -5.15 -13.56
C GLU A 63 24.67 -3.69 -13.15
N GLY A 64 24.35 -3.46 -11.87
CA GLY A 64 24.12 -2.13 -11.31
C GLY A 64 22.83 -1.41 -11.75
N ARG A 65 21.94 -2.05 -12.53
CA ARG A 65 20.69 -1.44 -13.00
C ARG A 65 19.54 -2.44 -13.00
N THR A 66 18.41 -2.05 -12.41
CA THR A 66 17.17 -2.83 -12.46
C THR A 66 16.06 -1.99 -13.06
N ALA A 67 15.35 -2.55 -14.03
CA ALA A 67 14.18 -1.94 -14.64
C ALA A 67 12.96 -2.84 -14.45
N LEU A 68 11.87 -2.25 -13.98
CA LEU A 68 10.54 -2.85 -14.01
C LEU A 68 9.74 -2.21 -15.13
N ARG A 69 8.96 -3.00 -15.86
CA ARG A 69 8.06 -2.50 -16.90
C ARG A 69 6.70 -3.18 -16.80
N SER A 70 5.64 -2.39 -16.96
CA SER A 70 4.27 -2.88 -16.99
C SER A 70 3.49 -2.20 -18.14
N PRO A 71 2.72 -2.95 -18.93
CA PRO A 71 1.68 -2.39 -19.77
C PRO A 71 0.72 -1.54 -18.94
N ALA A 72 0.33 -0.39 -19.47
CA ALA A 72 -0.66 0.46 -18.82
C ALA A 72 -2.04 -0.20 -18.83
N ALA A 73 -2.39 -0.87 -19.94
CA ALA A 73 -3.61 -1.64 -20.06
C ALA A 73 -3.63 -2.88 -19.15
N GLY A 74 -4.83 -3.39 -18.85
CA GLY A 74 -5.01 -4.60 -18.04
C GLY A 74 -4.85 -4.34 -16.55
N ALA A 75 -3.97 -5.10 -15.88
CA ALA A 75 -3.88 -5.13 -14.42
C ALA A 75 -3.48 -3.78 -13.79
N LEU A 76 -2.59 -3.01 -14.44
CA LEU A 76 -2.20 -1.68 -13.95
C LEU A 76 -3.37 -0.71 -13.98
N LEU A 77 -4.06 -0.59 -15.13
CA LEU A 77 -5.25 0.24 -15.25
C LEU A 77 -6.34 -0.22 -14.26
N ALA A 78 -6.59 -1.53 -14.14
CA ALA A 78 -7.58 -2.04 -13.20
C ALA A 78 -7.30 -1.64 -11.75
N LEU A 79 -6.03 -1.52 -11.37
CA LEU A 79 -5.58 -1.11 -10.03
C LEU A 79 -5.84 0.38 -9.74
N VAL A 80 -5.83 1.24 -10.76
CA VAL A 80 -5.82 2.71 -10.60
C VAL A 80 -6.96 3.44 -11.31
N ARG A 81 -7.86 2.72 -12.01
CA ARG A 81 -8.92 3.31 -12.85
C ARG A 81 -9.87 4.27 -12.11
N ASP A 82 -10.03 4.08 -10.82
CA ASP A 82 -10.88 4.90 -9.95
C ASP A 82 -10.15 6.15 -9.42
N HIS A 83 -8.89 6.36 -9.80
CA HIS A 83 -8.18 7.62 -9.56
C HIS A 83 -8.35 8.53 -10.79
N ALA A 84 -9.40 9.35 -10.79
CA ALA A 84 -9.71 10.25 -11.89
C ALA A 84 -9.58 11.73 -11.48
N ILE A 85 -9.11 12.54 -12.42
CA ILE A 85 -8.99 13.99 -12.28
C ILE A 85 -9.65 14.63 -13.51
N ARG A 86 -10.70 15.42 -13.30
CA ARG A 86 -11.48 16.11 -14.35
C ARG A 86 -11.90 15.17 -15.48
N GLY A 87 -12.50 14.03 -15.14
CA GLY A 87 -13.00 13.03 -16.08
C GLY A 87 -11.94 12.11 -16.68
N ARG A 88 -10.68 12.20 -16.26
CA ARG A 88 -9.56 11.47 -16.87
C ARG A 88 -8.88 10.55 -15.88
N CYS A 89 -8.58 9.32 -16.29
CA CYS A 89 -7.83 8.40 -15.43
C CYS A 89 -6.36 8.84 -15.39
N VAL A 90 -5.88 9.20 -14.19
CA VAL A 90 -4.52 9.67 -13.96
C VAL A 90 -3.81 8.65 -13.08
N PHE A 91 -2.61 8.22 -13.46
CA PHE A 91 -1.80 7.37 -12.59
C PHE A 91 -1.43 8.13 -11.30
N PRO A 92 -1.78 7.61 -10.11
CA PRO A 92 -1.64 8.33 -8.85
C PRO A 92 -0.19 8.48 -8.42
N ALA A 93 0.09 9.55 -7.66
CA ALA A 93 1.36 9.75 -6.97
C ALA A 93 1.75 8.53 -6.11
N ALA A 94 0.77 7.99 -5.38
CA ALA A 94 0.93 6.76 -4.59
C ALA A 94 1.34 5.53 -5.43
N GLY A 95 0.93 5.47 -6.70
CA GLY A 95 1.32 4.42 -7.63
C GLY A 95 2.79 4.51 -8.00
N TYR A 96 3.32 5.72 -8.21
CA TYR A 96 4.75 5.92 -8.47
C TYR A 96 5.59 5.49 -7.26
N LEU A 97 5.13 5.78 -6.04
CA LEU A 97 5.81 5.38 -4.80
C LEU A 97 5.88 3.85 -4.64
N GLU A 98 4.76 3.15 -4.88
CA GLU A 98 4.74 1.68 -4.82
C GLU A 98 5.59 1.05 -5.93
N MET A 99 5.60 1.65 -7.13
CA MET A 99 6.43 1.14 -8.23
C MET A 99 7.92 1.35 -7.98
N ALA A 100 8.32 2.52 -7.46
CA ALA A 100 9.68 2.78 -6.99
C ALA A 100 10.10 1.78 -5.91
N ARG A 101 9.27 1.59 -4.88
CA ARG A 101 9.52 0.58 -3.82
C ARG A 101 9.71 -0.82 -4.42
N THR A 102 8.83 -1.22 -5.34
CA THR A 102 8.90 -2.53 -5.99
C THR A 102 10.19 -2.70 -6.77
N ALA A 103 10.61 -1.68 -7.53
CA ALA A 103 11.86 -1.70 -8.29
C ALA A 103 13.08 -1.75 -7.38
N SER A 104 13.07 -0.98 -6.29
CA SER A 104 14.13 -1.00 -5.29
C SER A 104 14.30 -2.36 -4.61
N CYS A 105 13.18 -3.04 -4.31
CA CYS A 105 13.22 -4.40 -3.78
C CYS A 105 13.76 -5.41 -4.82
N ALA A 106 13.37 -5.29 -6.08
CA ALA A 106 13.85 -6.16 -7.15
C ALA A 106 15.34 -5.98 -7.46
N ALA A 107 15.87 -4.77 -7.23
CA ALA A 107 17.26 -4.44 -7.46
C ALA A 107 18.24 -5.01 -6.41
N ASP A 108 17.71 -5.64 -5.35
CA ASP A 108 18.44 -5.99 -4.12
C ASP A 108 19.33 -4.83 -3.62
N ALA A 109 18.90 -3.59 -3.91
CA ALA A 109 19.76 -2.43 -3.76
C ALA A 109 20.09 -2.17 -2.28
N LEU A 110 19.27 -2.69 -1.36
CA LEU A 110 19.40 -2.52 0.09
C LEU A 110 18.76 -3.70 0.86
N THR A 111 19.56 -4.41 1.66
CA THR A 111 19.20 -5.67 2.33
C THR A 111 18.38 -5.54 3.63
N ALA A 112 18.07 -4.33 4.11
CA ALA A 112 17.40 -4.13 5.40
C ALA A 112 16.29 -3.07 5.40
N ALA A 113 16.55 -1.88 4.87
CA ALA A 113 15.58 -0.79 4.77
C ALA A 113 16.08 0.32 3.82
N ALA A 114 15.14 0.97 3.15
CA ALA A 114 15.43 2.01 2.18
C ALA A 114 14.48 3.20 2.33
N THR A 115 14.97 4.40 2.02
CA THR A 115 14.18 5.62 1.96
C THR A 115 14.16 6.14 0.54
N LEU A 116 12.98 6.43 -0.01
CA LEU A 116 12.84 7.26 -1.21
C LEU A 116 12.97 8.73 -0.79
N ARG A 117 14.05 9.38 -1.20
CA ARG A 117 14.37 10.77 -0.88
C ARG A 117 14.12 11.68 -2.09
N GLY A 118 13.60 12.88 -1.82
CA GLY A 118 13.45 13.91 -2.85
C GLY A 118 12.54 13.50 -4.00
N VAL A 119 11.44 12.80 -3.69
CA VAL A 119 10.45 12.37 -4.70
C VAL A 119 9.83 13.59 -5.37
N ARG A 120 9.93 13.64 -6.70
CA ARG A 120 9.34 14.68 -7.54
C ARG A 120 8.36 14.06 -8.51
N PHE A 121 7.13 14.58 -8.56
CA PHE A 121 6.14 14.25 -9.58
C PHE A 121 6.18 15.32 -10.66
N LEU A 122 6.74 14.99 -11.82
CA LEU A 122 7.11 15.94 -12.87
C LEU A 122 6.02 16.10 -13.93
N ARG A 123 5.36 14.99 -14.31
CA ARG A 123 4.33 14.99 -15.35
C ARG A 123 3.23 13.98 -15.02
N PRO A 124 1.94 14.36 -15.11
CA PRO A 124 0.85 13.39 -14.95
C PRO A 124 0.90 12.36 -16.09
N LEU A 125 0.67 11.09 -15.74
CA LEU A 125 0.48 10.01 -16.71
C LEU A 125 -1.01 9.76 -16.87
N LEU A 126 -1.49 9.92 -18.09
CA LEU A 126 -2.90 9.76 -18.44
C LEU A 126 -3.11 8.37 -19.03
N LEU A 127 -4.13 7.67 -18.55
CA LEU A 127 -4.37 6.27 -18.88
C LEU A 127 -5.59 6.06 -19.79
N ASP A 128 -6.20 7.13 -20.29
CA ASP A 128 -7.39 7.05 -21.16
C ASP A 128 -7.11 6.29 -22.47
N ALA A 129 -5.87 6.35 -22.96
CA ALA A 129 -5.39 5.63 -24.14
C ALA A 129 -4.27 4.65 -23.76
N ALA A 130 -4.59 3.73 -22.84
CA ALA A 130 -3.66 2.77 -22.25
C ALA A 130 -3.13 1.71 -23.22
N GLU A 131 -3.79 1.50 -24.37
CA GLU A 131 -3.32 0.50 -25.33
C GLU A 131 -1.98 0.90 -25.96
N GLY A 132 -1.06 -0.06 -25.98
CA GLY A 132 0.33 0.13 -26.41
C GLY A 132 1.16 1.09 -25.55
N LEU A 133 0.59 1.63 -24.46
CA LEU A 133 1.30 2.46 -23.48
C LEU A 133 1.91 1.55 -22.41
N TRP A 134 3.15 1.83 -22.02
CA TRP A 134 3.83 1.16 -20.93
C TRP A 134 4.36 2.18 -19.93
N ILE A 135 4.50 1.75 -18.68
CA ILE A 135 5.20 2.47 -17.62
C ILE A 135 6.41 1.63 -17.18
N ALA A 136 7.53 2.28 -16.91
CA ALA A 136 8.72 1.63 -16.40
C ALA A 136 9.33 2.40 -15.22
N CYS A 137 9.96 1.67 -14.31
CA CYS A 137 10.76 2.22 -13.22
C CYS A 137 12.17 1.66 -13.33
N GLU A 138 13.15 2.54 -13.48
CA GLU A 138 14.57 2.19 -13.49
C GLU A 138 15.22 2.59 -12.17
N VAL A 139 16.05 1.71 -11.62
CA VAL A 139 16.88 1.92 -10.43
C VAL A 139 18.34 1.71 -10.82
N VAL A 140 19.19 2.71 -10.58
CA VAL A 140 20.64 2.62 -10.76
C VAL A 140 21.30 2.47 -9.39
N ALA A 141 21.85 1.30 -9.10
CA ALA A 141 22.34 0.94 -7.77
C ALA A 141 23.48 1.85 -7.29
N ALA A 142 24.42 2.19 -8.17
CA ALA A 142 25.60 2.99 -7.82
C ALA A 142 25.27 4.41 -7.33
N SER A 143 24.22 5.02 -7.88
CA SER A 143 23.80 6.39 -7.51
C SER A 143 22.54 6.43 -6.65
N GLY A 144 21.84 5.29 -6.50
CA GLY A 144 20.49 5.24 -5.95
C GLY A 144 19.45 5.94 -6.82
N ARG A 145 19.77 6.39 -8.04
CA ARG A 145 18.80 7.11 -8.89
C ARG A 145 17.62 6.20 -9.23
N VAL A 146 16.42 6.71 -9.01
CA VAL A 146 15.16 6.06 -9.40
C VAL A 146 14.39 6.97 -10.33
N GLU A 147 14.05 6.49 -11.52
CA GLU A 147 13.29 7.23 -12.51
C GLU A 147 12.12 6.41 -13.02
N ILE A 148 10.97 7.06 -13.15
CA ILE A 148 9.76 6.46 -13.66
C ILE A 148 9.38 7.16 -14.96
N THR A 149 9.33 6.37 -16.03
CA THR A 149 9.03 6.83 -17.37
C THR A 149 7.85 6.09 -17.97
N SER A 150 7.23 6.68 -18.99
CA SER A 150 6.33 5.95 -19.88
C SER A 150 6.79 6.10 -21.32
N GLY A 151 6.31 5.21 -22.17
CA GLY A 151 6.47 5.29 -23.61
C GLY A 151 5.43 4.44 -24.31
N ARG A 152 5.47 4.42 -25.65
CA ARG A 152 4.60 3.57 -26.46
C ARG A 152 5.40 2.53 -27.22
N ASP A 153 4.79 1.39 -27.49
CA ASP A 153 5.41 0.36 -28.32
C ASP A 153 5.68 0.93 -29.73
N GLY A 154 6.89 0.71 -30.24
CA GLY A 154 7.34 1.25 -31.53
C GLY A 154 7.71 2.74 -31.54
N ALA A 155 7.67 3.42 -30.39
CA ALA A 155 8.12 4.81 -30.26
C ALA A 155 9.42 4.92 -29.45
N GLU A 156 10.33 5.79 -29.89
CA GLU A 156 11.56 6.09 -29.13
C GLU A 156 11.33 7.11 -28.00
N GLU A 157 10.31 7.97 -28.14
CA GLU A 157 10.02 9.01 -27.16
C GLU A 157 9.57 8.41 -25.83
N ARG A 158 10.18 8.91 -24.75
CA ARG A 158 9.82 8.56 -23.37
C ARG A 158 9.50 9.82 -22.59
N ALA A 159 8.48 9.75 -21.75
CA ALA A 159 8.12 10.82 -20.83
C ALA A 159 8.56 10.48 -19.41
N LEU A 160 9.33 11.36 -18.77
CA LEU A 160 9.67 11.24 -17.35
C LEU A 160 8.52 11.76 -16.48
N HIS A 161 8.06 10.94 -15.54
CA HIS A 161 6.91 11.23 -14.68
C HIS A 161 7.29 11.45 -13.23
N SER A 162 8.24 10.66 -12.72
CA SER A 162 8.71 10.78 -11.35
C SER A 162 10.19 10.47 -11.26
N ALA A 163 10.87 11.15 -10.35
CA ALA A 163 12.28 10.91 -10.06
C ALA A 163 12.54 11.06 -8.56
N CYS A 164 13.40 10.21 -8.03
CA CYS A 164 13.83 10.26 -6.64
C CYS A 164 15.18 9.56 -6.45
N GLU A 165 15.69 9.59 -5.22
CA GLU A 165 16.90 8.87 -4.82
C GLU A 165 16.54 7.79 -3.81
N LEU A 166 17.08 6.60 -4.01
CA LEU A 166 17.04 5.50 -3.07
C LEU A 166 18.25 5.61 -2.14
N VAL A 167 17.98 5.83 -0.86
CA VAL A 167 19.03 5.95 0.16
C VAL A 167 18.91 4.81 1.15
N GLY A 168 20.03 4.13 1.44
CA GLY A 168 20.13 3.13 2.49
C GLY A 168 19.75 3.71 3.85
N ALA A 169 18.86 3.04 4.57
CA ALA A 169 18.60 3.42 5.95
C ALA A 169 19.76 2.94 6.84
N LEU A 170 20.49 3.86 7.47
CA LEU A 170 21.58 3.54 8.42
C LEU A 170 21.12 2.74 9.64
N ALA A 171 19.82 2.77 9.90
CA ALA A 171 19.00 1.85 10.69
C ALA A 171 17.55 2.25 10.37
N PRO A 172 16.54 1.39 10.51
CA PRO A 172 15.18 1.89 10.60
C PRO A 172 15.16 2.84 11.80
N ALA A 173 15.14 4.16 11.56
CA ALA A 173 14.82 5.11 12.60
C ALA A 173 13.54 4.58 13.23
N ALA A 174 13.55 4.34 14.55
CA ALA A 174 12.41 3.77 15.22
C ALA A 174 11.24 4.73 15.02
N VAL A 175 10.45 4.50 13.97
CA VAL A 175 9.22 5.23 13.72
C VAL A 175 8.35 4.80 14.88
N SER A 176 8.24 5.67 15.89
CA SER A 176 7.37 5.42 17.02
C SER A 176 5.99 5.17 16.43
N LYS A 177 5.43 3.99 16.70
CA LYS A 177 4.09 3.67 16.21
C LYS A 177 3.18 4.79 16.70
N PRO A 178 2.45 5.48 15.81
CA PRO A 178 1.57 6.55 16.24
C PRO A 178 0.61 5.98 17.29
N ALA A 179 0.40 6.73 18.38
CA ALA A 179 -0.51 6.33 19.45
C ALA A 179 -1.96 6.48 18.98
N LEU A 180 -2.37 5.69 17.99
CA LEU A 180 -3.67 5.77 17.33
C LEU A 180 -4.86 5.77 18.30
N PRO A 181 -4.88 4.98 19.40
CA PRO A 181 -5.95 5.08 20.39
C PRO A 181 -6.05 6.46 21.03
N ARG A 182 -4.89 7.04 21.40
CA ARG A 182 -4.82 8.40 21.95
C ARG A 182 -5.27 9.42 20.92
N LEU A 183 -4.72 9.38 19.70
CA LEU A 183 -5.07 10.30 18.61
C LEU A 183 -6.56 10.25 18.27
N ARG A 184 -7.18 9.06 18.28
CA ARG A 184 -8.64 8.93 18.11
C ARG A 184 -9.43 9.54 19.26
N ALA A 185 -8.97 9.40 20.50
CA ALA A 185 -9.64 9.96 21.68
C ALA A 185 -9.63 11.50 21.68
N ILE A 186 -8.58 12.12 21.12
CA ILE A 186 -8.45 13.57 21.04
C ILE A 186 -8.95 14.17 19.70
N ALA A 187 -9.23 13.35 18.69
CA ALA A 187 -9.82 13.80 17.43
C ALA A 187 -11.33 14.07 17.63
N GLY A 188 -11.67 15.28 18.08
CA GLY A 188 -13.02 15.62 18.55
C GLY A 188 -14.07 15.82 17.46
N SER A 189 -13.68 16.12 16.22
CA SER A 189 -14.64 16.46 15.15
C SER A 189 -14.73 15.35 14.10
N ALA A 190 -15.84 14.62 14.11
CA ALA A 190 -16.13 13.64 13.05
C ALA A 190 -16.36 14.36 11.72
N VAL A 191 -15.77 13.83 10.65
CA VAL A 191 -15.91 14.36 9.29
C VAL A 191 -16.88 13.50 8.50
N CYS A 192 -17.85 14.14 7.84
CA CYS A 192 -18.71 13.47 6.87
C CYS A 192 -17.90 13.12 5.62
N THR A 193 -17.48 11.86 5.49
CA THR A 193 -16.64 11.43 4.36
C THR A 193 -17.37 11.54 3.02
N ALA A 194 -18.69 11.42 2.99
CA ALA A 194 -19.49 11.66 1.78
C ALA A 194 -19.42 13.12 1.32
N ALA A 195 -19.54 14.08 2.25
CA ALA A 195 -19.38 15.50 1.94
C ALA A 195 -17.94 15.83 1.51
N LEU A 196 -16.93 15.19 2.14
CA LEU A 196 -15.53 15.33 1.75
C LEU A 196 -15.30 14.87 0.30
N TYR A 197 -15.81 13.69 -0.08
CA TYR A 197 -15.70 13.20 -1.45
C TYR A 197 -16.51 14.03 -2.46
N ALA A 198 -17.63 14.63 -2.03
CA ALA A 198 -18.35 15.60 -2.87
C ALA A 198 -17.50 16.86 -3.12
N ALA A 199 -16.86 17.41 -2.08
CA ALA A 199 -15.96 18.56 -2.21
C ALA A 199 -14.74 18.25 -3.11
N PHE A 200 -14.15 17.05 -2.98
CA PHE A 200 -13.10 16.61 -3.91
C PHE A 200 -13.57 16.60 -5.36
N ARG A 201 -14.77 16.04 -5.61
CA ARG A 201 -15.34 16.01 -6.97
C ARG A 201 -15.59 17.42 -7.52
N GLU A 202 -16.07 18.35 -6.70
CA GLU A 202 -16.25 19.76 -7.10
C GLU A 202 -14.91 20.42 -7.46
N ALA A 203 -13.81 20.05 -6.79
CA ALA A 203 -12.46 20.47 -7.14
C ALA A 203 -11.87 19.74 -8.37
N GLY A 204 -12.60 18.78 -8.95
CA GLY A 204 -12.18 17.96 -10.08
C GLY A 204 -11.38 16.71 -9.70
N LEU A 205 -11.35 16.32 -8.43
CA LEU A 205 -10.78 15.06 -7.94
C LEU A 205 -11.90 14.01 -7.82
N GLU A 206 -12.03 13.18 -8.83
CA GLU A 206 -13.17 12.27 -9.04
C GLU A 206 -12.83 10.85 -8.58
N TYR A 207 -12.64 10.67 -7.27
CA TYR A 207 -12.33 9.36 -6.70
C TYR A 207 -13.49 8.37 -6.88
N GLY A 208 -13.25 7.27 -7.57
CA GLY A 208 -14.16 6.14 -7.70
C GLY A 208 -14.17 5.22 -6.48
N PRO A 209 -14.99 4.16 -6.47
CA PRO A 209 -15.26 3.34 -5.29
C PRO A 209 -14.03 2.73 -4.61
N THR A 210 -13.00 2.35 -5.38
CA THR A 210 -11.77 1.78 -4.80
C THR A 210 -10.81 2.83 -4.22
N TYR A 211 -10.94 4.10 -4.61
CA TYR A 211 -10.17 5.23 -4.08
C TYR A 211 -10.92 6.05 -3.03
N GLN A 212 -12.21 5.76 -2.81
CA GLN A 212 -12.98 6.26 -1.67
C GLN A 212 -12.72 5.41 -0.41
N THR A 213 -11.46 5.40 0.02
CA THR A 213 -10.97 4.52 1.09
C THR A 213 -11.28 5.03 2.49
N LEU A 214 -11.65 6.30 2.69
CA LEU A 214 -11.96 6.85 4.00
C LEU A 214 -13.32 6.32 4.52
N GLY A 215 -13.29 5.24 5.30
CA GLY A 215 -14.45 4.64 5.97
C GLY A 215 -14.86 5.35 7.27
N GLY A 216 -14.11 6.38 7.66
CA GLY A 216 -14.36 7.26 8.79
C GLY A 216 -13.15 8.18 8.97
N ALA A 217 -13.38 9.46 9.23
CA ALA A 217 -12.32 10.45 9.41
C ALA A 217 -12.69 11.41 10.55
N TRP A 218 -11.66 11.89 11.25
CA TRP A 218 -11.79 12.81 12.38
C TRP A 218 -10.67 13.84 12.30
N ALA A 219 -11.02 15.10 12.54
CA ALA A 219 -10.06 16.19 12.70
C ALA A 219 -9.85 16.48 14.19
N GLY A 220 -8.60 16.71 14.57
CA GLY A 220 -8.19 17.09 15.90
C GLY A 220 -7.83 18.56 16.00
N ASP A 221 -8.05 19.16 17.18
CA ASP A 221 -7.67 20.51 17.59
C ASP A 221 -7.55 21.51 16.43
N GLY A 222 -8.69 21.92 15.87
CA GLY A 222 -8.76 22.94 14.80
C GLY A 222 -8.14 22.56 13.46
N GLY A 223 -7.82 21.28 13.23
CA GLY A 223 -7.16 20.79 12.01
C GLY A 223 -5.65 20.61 12.15
N SER A 224 -5.10 20.60 13.37
CA SER A 224 -3.65 20.37 13.59
C SER A 224 -3.21 18.93 13.31
N PHE A 225 -4.12 17.98 13.42
CA PHE A 225 -3.92 16.59 13.00
C PHE A 225 -5.25 15.98 12.54
N SER A 226 -5.16 14.87 11.82
CA SER A 226 -6.32 14.10 11.37
C SER A 226 -6.08 12.61 11.52
N VAL A 227 -7.16 11.86 11.75
CA VAL A 227 -7.13 10.41 11.89
C VAL A 227 -8.20 9.82 10.99
N ALA A 228 -7.91 8.69 10.36
CA ALA A 228 -8.90 7.94 9.59
C ALA A 228 -8.90 6.46 9.91
N ARG A 229 -10.02 5.83 9.56
CA ARG A 229 -10.14 4.39 9.38
C ARG A 229 -10.31 4.15 7.88
N LEU A 230 -9.32 3.50 7.28
CA LEU A 230 -9.41 3.08 5.89
C LEU A 230 -10.32 1.85 5.77
N ARG A 231 -11.08 1.79 4.68
CA ARG A 231 -11.88 0.65 4.27
C ARG A 231 -11.26 0.08 3.00
N ARG A 232 -10.85 -1.19 3.05
CA ARG A 232 -10.43 -1.94 1.87
C ARG A 232 -11.55 -2.88 1.43
N PRO A 233 -11.97 -2.83 0.16
CA PRO A 233 -12.70 -3.93 -0.43
C PRO A 233 -11.83 -5.21 -0.40
N PRO A 234 -12.40 -6.39 -0.12
CA PRO A 234 -11.68 -7.65 -0.19
C PRO A 234 -11.18 -7.94 -1.63
N GLY A 235 -10.05 -8.65 -1.77
CA GLY A 235 -9.49 -9.04 -3.07
C GLY A 235 -8.66 -7.96 -3.80
N THR A 236 -8.32 -6.86 -3.13
CA THR A 236 -7.63 -5.71 -3.73
C THR A 236 -6.12 -5.84 -3.79
N SER A 237 -5.48 -6.76 -3.04
CA SER A 237 -4.02 -6.97 -3.13
C SER A 237 -3.65 -7.68 -4.45
N GLN A 238 -3.60 -6.92 -5.55
CA GLN A 238 -3.20 -7.36 -6.90
C GLN A 238 -1.67 -7.51 -7.01
N GLY A 239 -1.08 -8.25 -6.06
CA GLY A 239 0.37 -8.49 -5.98
C GLY A 239 1.20 -7.30 -5.46
N VAL A 240 0.60 -6.17 -5.11
CA VAL A 240 1.30 -5.01 -4.52
C VAL A 240 1.34 -5.09 -3.00
N LEU A 241 2.42 -4.57 -2.39
CA LEU A 241 2.56 -4.55 -0.93
C LEU A 241 1.65 -3.50 -0.30
N ILE A 242 1.64 -2.31 -0.91
CA ILE A 242 0.76 -1.20 -0.55
C ILE A 242 -0.12 -0.93 -1.76
N HIS A 243 -1.44 -1.08 -1.62
CA HIS A 243 -2.34 -0.68 -2.70
C HIS A 243 -2.23 0.83 -2.89
N PRO A 244 -2.08 1.35 -4.12
CA PRO A 244 -1.97 2.79 -4.34
C PRO A 244 -3.12 3.58 -3.70
N ALA A 245 -4.36 3.09 -3.77
CA ALA A 245 -5.52 3.69 -3.11
C ALA A 245 -5.42 3.82 -1.56
N ASP A 246 -4.66 2.96 -0.88
CA ASP A 246 -4.50 3.07 0.58
C ASP A 246 -3.58 4.23 0.94
N LEU A 247 -2.45 4.31 0.25
CA LEU A 247 -1.49 5.38 0.44
C LEU A 247 -2.11 6.71 -0.04
N ASP A 248 -2.82 6.70 -1.15
CA ASP A 248 -3.59 7.85 -1.62
C ASP A 248 -4.66 8.26 -0.61
N GLY A 249 -5.38 7.32 0.00
CA GLY A 249 -6.32 7.59 1.09
C GLY A 249 -5.68 8.29 2.29
N ALA A 250 -4.45 7.92 2.64
CA ALA A 250 -3.68 8.61 3.67
C ALA A 250 -3.31 10.04 3.24
N LEU A 251 -3.01 10.27 1.95
CA LEU A 251 -2.77 11.60 1.40
C LEU A 251 -4.05 12.44 1.34
N GLN A 252 -5.19 11.87 0.95
CA GLN A 252 -6.50 12.53 0.95
C GLN A 252 -6.82 13.10 2.34
N LEU A 253 -6.41 12.41 3.41
CA LEU A 253 -6.64 12.84 4.79
C LEU A 253 -5.96 14.17 5.16
N THR A 254 -4.89 14.55 4.43
CA THR A 254 -4.19 15.81 4.63
C THR A 254 -5.03 17.03 4.27
N SER A 255 -6.09 16.84 3.47
CA SER A 255 -7.07 17.90 3.15
C SER A 255 -7.82 18.43 4.38
N LEU A 256 -7.84 17.67 5.48
CA LEU A 256 -8.46 18.08 6.75
C LEU A 256 -7.53 18.90 7.64
N LEU A 257 -6.27 19.08 7.23
CA LEU A 257 -5.32 19.86 7.99
C LEU A 257 -5.54 21.35 7.70
N SER A 258 -5.65 22.13 8.76
CA SER A 258 -5.66 23.59 8.69
C SER A 258 -4.26 24.10 9.01
N PRO A 259 -3.76 25.12 8.31
CA PRO A 259 -2.58 25.82 8.78
C PRO A 259 -2.89 26.36 10.19
N SER A 260 -2.02 26.09 11.15
CA SER A 260 -2.14 26.73 12.46
C SER A 260 -2.10 28.24 12.23
N SER A 261 -3.15 28.94 12.66
CA SER A 261 -3.10 30.38 12.79
C SER A 261 -2.04 30.69 13.83
N GLY A 262 -0.79 30.87 13.39
CA GLY A 262 0.28 31.36 14.23
C GLY A 262 -0.21 32.65 14.86
N GLY A 263 -0.29 32.68 16.20
CA GLY A 263 -0.70 33.86 16.94
C GLY A 263 0.15 35.03 16.47
N GLY A 264 -0.45 35.92 15.69
CA GLY A 264 0.13 37.19 15.33
C GLY A 264 0.32 37.97 16.63
N GLY A 265 1.55 37.95 17.14
CA GLY A 265 1.97 38.87 18.18
C GLY A 265 1.68 40.27 17.69
N GLY A 266 0.78 40.96 18.38
CA GLY A 266 0.50 42.37 18.17
C GLY A 266 1.79 43.16 18.40
N GLY A 267 2.45 43.53 17.30
CA GLY A 267 3.40 44.63 17.27
C GLY A 267 2.62 45.90 16.96
N GLY A 268 2.08 46.54 17.99
CA GLY A 268 1.62 47.91 17.88
C GLY A 268 2.80 48.82 17.55
N GLY A 269 2.83 49.37 16.34
CA GLY A 269 3.70 50.47 15.94
C GLY A 269 2.86 51.71 15.76
N GLY A 270 2.60 52.43 16.86
CA GLY A 270 2.23 53.84 16.84
C GLY A 270 3.46 54.64 17.25
N GLY A 271 3.86 55.61 16.42
CA GLY A 271 5.03 56.48 16.61
C GLY A 271 5.81 56.65 15.33
#